data_AF-A0A142Y383-F1
#
_entry.id   AF-A0A142Y383-F1
#
_cell.length_a   1.000
_cell.length_b   1.000
_cell.length_c   1.000
_cell.angle_alpha   90.00
_cell.angle_beta   90.00
_cell.angle_gamma   90.00
#
_symmetry.space_group_name_H-M   'P 1'
#
loop_
_entity.id
_entity.type
_entity.pdbx_description
1 polymer ?
#
loop_
_entity_poly.entity_id
_entity_poly.type
_entity_poly.pdbx_seq_one_letter_code
_entity_poly.pdbx_strand_id
1 'polypeptide(L)'
;MRLTMKQLFIGIASIAGLMAALMRGYQLFGSRGMWLFSVFAVAALILAFFLIRRWNKARFVGISIVCLPLIPITFPKMVMTDFDHMSYVGNKERSAATLNRILAADSRFYNVSASYEAPANRKGQWLVVTGIVASTRDLESLREIVDRADDWRVEWSVLVSEESKVKS
;
A
#
# COMPACT_ATOMS: atom_id res chain seq x y z
N MET A 1 18.01 6.45 -35.65
CA MET A 1 17.26 5.18 -35.70
C MET A 1 15.77 5.49 -35.58
N ARG A 2 14.96 5.33 -36.64
CA ARG A 2 13.51 5.62 -36.56
C ARG A 2 12.79 4.39 -36.01
N LEU A 3 12.14 4.55 -34.85
CA LEU A 3 11.17 3.56 -34.35
C LEU A 3 10.05 3.43 -35.38
N THR A 4 9.71 2.20 -35.75
CA THR A 4 8.56 1.96 -36.62
C THR A 4 7.27 2.29 -35.87
N MET A 5 6.25 2.80 -36.57
CA MET A 5 4.95 3.16 -35.96
C MET A 5 4.34 2.01 -35.15
N LYS A 6 4.55 0.77 -35.60
CA LYS A 6 4.15 -0.48 -34.91
C LYS A 6 4.84 -0.65 -33.55
N GLN A 7 6.14 -0.38 -33.46
CA GLN A 7 6.91 -0.48 -32.22
C GLN A 7 6.48 0.58 -31.19
N LEU A 8 6.12 1.78 -31.66
CA LEU A 8 5.62 2.85 -30.82
C LEU A 8 4.26 2.49 -30.21
N PHE A 9 3.34 1.96 -31.03
CA PHE A 9 2.03 1.47 -30.57
C PHE A 9 2.14 0.35 -29.54
N ILE A 10 3.01 -0.63 -29.78
CA ILE A 10 3.24 -1.73 -28.84
C ILE A 10 3.78 -1.18 -27.51
N GLY A 11 4.74 -0.25 -27.54
CA GLY A 11 5.27 0.39 -26.33
C GLY A 11 4.18 1.11 -25.51
N ILE A 12 3.34 1.91 -26.17
CA ILE A 12 2.25 2.65 -25.52
C ILE A 12 1.21 1.68 -24.93
N ALA A 13 0.80 0.67 -25.69
CA ALA A 13 -0.16 -0.34 -25.22
C ALA A 13 0.37 -1.13 -24.02
N SER A 14 1.68 -1.42 -24.01
CA SER A 14 2.35 -2.10 -22.90
C SER A 14 2.33 -1.25 -21.61
N ILE A 15 2.63 0.05 -21.73
CA ILE A 15 2.60 1.00 -20.61
C ILE A 15 1.18 1.16 -20.08
N ALA A 16 0.19 1.33 -20.96
CA ALA A 16 -1.21 1.46 -20.58
C ALA A 16 -1.74 0.19 -19.89
N GLY A 17 -1.40 -1.00 -20.40
CA GLY A 17 -1.75 -2.28 -19.78
C GLY A 17 -1.10 -2.46 -18.41
N LEU A 18 0.17 -2.09 -18.26
CA LEU A 18 0.88 -2.13 -16.98
C LEU A 18 0.24 -1.18 -15.96
N MET A 19 -0.08 0.06 -16.36
CA MET A 19 -0.78 1.03 -15.53
C MET A 19 -2.15 0.51 -15.06
N ALA A 20 -2.93 -0.09 -15.96
CA ALA A 20 -4.22 -0.68 -15.62
C ALA A 20 -4.08 -1.83 -14.61
N ALA A 21 -3.06 -2.68 -14.76
CA ALA A 21 -2.77 -3.76 -13.82
C ALA A 21 -2.34 -3.25 -12.44
N LEU A 22 -1.50 -2.21 -12.38
CA LEU A 22 -1.09 -1.59 -11.11
C LEU A 22 -2.27 -0.92 -10.40
N MET A 23 -3.12 -0.19 -11.14
CA MET A 23 -4.35 0.40 -10.60
C MET A 23 -5.33 -0.66 -10.10
N ARG A 24 -5.54 -1.74 -10.85
CA ARG A 24 -6.38 -2.87 -10.40
C ARG A 24 -5.80 -3.59 -9.20
N GLY A 25 -4.48 -3.81 -9.15
CA GLY A 25 -3.79 -4.39 -8.01
C GLY A 25 -3.97 -3.54 -6.75
N TYR A 26 -3.86 -2.21 -6.88
CA TYR A 26 -4.12 -1.28 -5.80
C TYR A 26 -5.57 -1.31 -5.33
N GLN A 27 -6.53 -1.33 -6.25
CA GLN A 27 -7.96 -1.42 -5.91
C GLN A 27 -8.32 -2.72 -5.17
N LEU A 28 -7.69 -3.84 -5.53
CA LEU A 28 -8.03 -5.16 -4.98
C LEU A 28 -7.31 -5.46 -3.66
N PHE A 29 -6.06 -5.03 -3.50
CA PHE A 29 -5.22 -5.43 -2.37
C PHE A 29 -4.51 -4.25 -1.68
N GLY A 30 -4.97 -3.02 -1.93
CA GLY A 30 -4.39 -1.81 -1.37
C GLY A 30 -2.93 -1.61 -1.79
N SER A 31 -2.15 -0.96 -0.92
CA SER A 31 -0.73 -0.69 -1.16
C SER A 31 0.09 -1.96 -1.45
N ARG A 32 -0.22 -3.07 -0.77
CA ARG A 32 0.45 -4.37 -0.92
C ARG A 32 0.24 -4.96 -2.31
N GLY A 33 -0.95 -4.77 -2.88
CA GLY A 33 -1.24 -5.12 -4.27
C GLY A 33 -0.34 -4.41 -5.25
N MET A 34 -0.16 -3.11 -5.10
CA MET A 34 0.69 -2.32 -5.99
C MET A 34 2.14 -2.83 -5.99
N TRP A 35 2.69 -3.17 -4.81
CA TRP A 35 4.03 -3.74 -4.69
C TRP A 35 4.14 -5.10 -5.36
N LEU A 36 3.18 -6.00 -5.13
CA LEU A 36 3.17 -7.33 -5.75
C LEU A 36 3.11 -7.24 -7.28
N PHE A 37 2.21 -6.42 -7.82
CA PHE A 37 2.07 -6.24 -9.27
C PHE A 37 3.28 -5.52 -9.89
N SER A 38 3.92 -4.60 -9.16
CA SER A 38 5.16 -3.95 -9.59
C SER A 38 6.33 -4.94 -9.69
N VAL A 39 6.53 -5.77 -8.65
CA VAL A 39 7.55 -6.83 -8.65
C VAL A 39 7.31 -7.82 -9.79
N PHE A 40 6.05 -8.24 -9.98
CA PHE A 40 5.68 -9.17 -11.04
C PHE A 40 5.93 -8.57 -12.44
N ALA A 41 5.64 -7.28 -12.62
CA ALA A 41 5.92 -6.57 -13.86
C ALA A 41 7.42 -6.47 -14.15
N VAL A 42 8.25 -6.15 -13.16
CA VAL A 42 9.71 -6.14 -13.32
C VAL A 42 10.22 -7.53 -13.69
N ALA A 43 9.75 -8.58 -13.00
CA ALA A 43 10.12 -9.96 -13.28
C ALA A 43 9.72 -10.37 -14.71
N ALA A 44 8.52 -10.00 -15.16
CA ALA A 44 8.05 -10.26 -16.52
C ALA A 44 8.91 -9.54 -17.58
N LEU A 45 9.34 -8.30 -17.32
CA LEU A 45 10.24 -7.56 -18.21
C LEU A 45 11.63 -8.16 -18.27
N ILE A 46 12.17 -8.60 -17.14
CA ILE A 46 13.45 -9.32 -17.06
C ILE A 46 13.34 -10.63 -17.87
N LEU A 47 12.26 -11.39 -17.68
CA LEU A 47 12.03 -12.63 -18.42
C LEU A 47 11.91 -12.37 -19.93
N ALA A 48 11.15 -11.35 -20.34
CA ALA A 48 11.02 -10.94 -21.74
C ALA A 48 12.38 -10.53 -22.33
N PHE A 49 13.21 -9.79 -21.57
CA PHE A 49 14.56 -9.44 -21.97
C PHE A 49 15.44 -10.68 -22.20
N PHE A 50 15.40 -11.65 -21.27
CA PHE A 50 16.14 -12.91 -21.42
C PHE A 50 15.66 -13.74 -22.61
N LEU A 51 14.34 -13.82 -22.85
CA LEU A 51 13.77 -14.53 -24.00
C LEU A 51 14.17 -13.88 -25.33
N ILE A 52 14.13 -12.54 -25.42
CA ILE A 52 14.57 -11.79 -26.61
C ILE A 52 16.08 -11.99 -26.84
N ARG A 53 16.89 -11.92 -25.77
CA ARG A 53 18.34 -12.14 -25.84
C ARG A 53 18.70 -13.56 -26.25
N ARG A 54 17.92 -14.56 -25.83
CA ARG A 54 18.10 -15.97 -26.19
C ARG A 54 17.81 -16.25 -27.66
N TRP A 55 16.93 -15.48 -28.30
CA TRP A 55 16.49 -15.71 -29.69
C TRP A 55 17.12 -14.81 -30.74
N ASN A 56 17.72 -13.67 -30.39
CA ASN A 56 18.30 -12.80 -31.41
C ASN A 56 19.49 -11.96 -30.88
N LYS A 57 20.73 -12.31 -31.27
CA LYS A 57 21.95 -11.54 -30.91
C LYS A 57 22.02 -10.16 -31.58
N ALA A 58 21.21 -9.89 -32.61
CA ALA A 58 21.46 -8.78 -33.55
C ALA A 58 20.55 -7.53 -33.43
N ARG A 59 19.62 -7.43 -32.47
CA ARG A 59 18.68 -6.29 -32.41
C ARG A 59 18.63 -5.59 -31.05
N PHE A 60 19.57 -4.66 -30.87
CA PHE A 60 19.62 -3.68 -29.77
C PHE A 60 18.34 -2.81 -29.68
N VAL A 61 17.56 -2.69 -30.76
CA VAL A 61 16.31 -1.92 -30.83
C VAL A 61 15.19 -2.49 -29.96
N GLY A 62 15.19 -3.81 -29.71
CA GLY A 62 14.19 -4.44 -28.83
C GLY A 62 14.36 -4.05 -27.36
N ILE A 63 15.58 -3.70 -26.95
CA ILE A 63 15.92 -3.33 -25.57
C ILE A 63 15.18 -2.05 -25.16
N SER A 64 15.10 -1.06 -26.05
CA SER A 64 14.41 0.21 -25.79
C SER A 64 12.92 0.04 -25.50
N ILE A 65 12.26 -0.93 -26.16
CA ILE A 65 10.82 -1.22 -25.98
C ILE A 65 10.58 -1.99 -24.68
N VAL A 66 11.52 -2.85 -24.26
CA VAL A 66 11.45 -3.55 -22.96
C VAL A 66 11.74 -2.59 -21.80
N CYS A 67 12.54 -1.53 -22.02
CA CYS A 67 12.83 -0.52 -21.00
C CYS A 67 11.78 0.60 -20.89
N LEU A 68 11.00 0.86 -21.95
CA LEU A 68 9.87 1.81 -21.93
C LEU A 68 8.88 1.59 -20.76
N PRO A 69 8.44 0.36 -20.45
CA PRO A 69 7.59 0.08 -19.29
C PRO A 69 8.33 0.14 -17.94
N LEU A 70 9.65 0.29 -17.89
CA LEU A 70 10.37 0.57 -16.64
C LEU A 70 10.18 2.02 -16.18
N ILE A 71 9.95 2.96 -17.11
CA ILE A 71 9.77 4.39 -16.81
C ILE A 71 8.67 4.62 -15.75
N PRO A 72 7.44 4.07 -15.89
CA PRO A 72 6.41 4.20 -14.86
C PRO A 72 6.74 3.53 -13.52
N ILE A 73 7.64 2.53 -13.52
CA ILE A 73 8.09 1.84 -12.30
C ILE A 73 9.14 2.69 -11.57
N THR A 74 10.07 3.31 -12.30
CA THR A 74 11.13 4.18 -11.74
C THR A 74 10.64 5.58 -11.39
N PHE A 75 9.65 6.10 -12.12
CA PHE A 75 9.09 7.44 -11.93
C PHE A 75 7.55 7.38 -11.80
N PRO A 76 7.03 6.71 -10.78
CA PRO A 76 5.57 6.58 -10.59
C PRO A 76 4.89 7.95 -10.46
N LYS A 77 5.58 8.96 -9.89
CA LYS A 77 5.12 10.37 -9.85
C LYS A 77 4.81 10.99 -11.22
N MET A 78 5.51 10.60 -12.28
CA MET A 78 5.33 11.20 -13.60
C MET A 78 4.16 10.58 -14.38
N VAL A 79 3.69 9.40 -13.98
CA VAL A 79 2.75 8.61 -14.78
C VAL A 79 1.43 8.35 -14.04
N MET A 80 1.44 8.39 -12.71
CA MET A 80 0.24 8.17 -11.90
C MET A 80 -0.35 9.52 -11.47
N THR A 81 -1.53 9.84 -12.00
CA THR A 81 -2.32 11.04 -11.62
C THR A 81 -2.72 11.04 -10.14
N ASP A 82 -2.74 9.87 -9.49
CA ASP A 82 -3.07 9.70 -8.06
C ASP A 82 -1.87 9.35 -7.18
N PHE A 83 -0.64 9.59 -7.63
CA PHE A 83 0.56 9.24 -6.85
C PHE A 83 0.55 9.89 -5.45
N ASP A 84 0.15 11.16 -5.36
CA ASP A 84 0.12 11.86 -4.07
C ASP A 84 -0.88 11.20 -3.12
N HIS A 85 -2.04 10.76 -3.62
CA HIS A 85 -3.02 10.01 -2.84
C HIS A 85 -2.47 8.65 -2.39
N MET A 86 -1.82 7.89 -3.28
CA MET A 86 -1.19 6.61 -2.93
C MET A 86 -0.07 6.77 -1.90
N SER A 87 0.73 7.83 -2.04
CA SER A 87 1.80 8.16 -1.10
C SER A 87 1.25 8.52 0.28
N TYR A 88 0.13 9.24 0.32
CA TYR A 88 -0.56 9.63 1.53
C TYR A 88 -1.18 8.41 2.24
N VAL A 89 -1.84 7.51 1.49
CA VAL A 89 -2.34 6.24 2.01
C VAL A 89 -1.20 5.39 2.58
N GLY A 90 -0.10 5.24 1.83
CA GLY A 90 1.06 4.48 2.30
C GLY A 90 1.78 5.11 3.51
N ASN A 91 1.75 6.43 3.67
CA ASN A 91 2.23 7.10 4.88
C ASN A 91 1.32 6.78 6.08
N LYS A 92 0.00 6.79 5.88
CA LYS A 92 -0.96 6.55 6.96
C LYS A 92 -0.98 5.08 7.39
N GLU A 93 -0.85 4.13 6.46
CA GLU A 93 -0.60 2.73 6.81
C GLU A 93 0.68 2.55 7.66
N ARG A 94 1.76 3.27 7.32
CA ARG A 94 3.01 3.27 8.11
C ARG A 94 2.83 3.92 9.48
N SER A 95 2.06 4.99 9.59
CA SER A 95 1.73 5.61 10.87
C SER A 95 0.92 4.66 11.76
N ALA A 96 -0.10 3.98 11.21
CA ALA A 96 -0.87 2.96 11.95
C ALA A 96 0.00 1.76 12.38
N ALA A 97 0.92 1.31 11.54
CA ALA A 97 1.87 0.27 11.91
C ALA A 97 2.83 0.73 13.03
N THR A 98 3.24 2.00 13.03
CA THR A 98 4.04 2.59 14.11
C THR A 98 3.23 2.65 15.40
N LEU A 99 1.98 3.10 15.34
CA LEU A 99 1.07 3.11 16.48
C LEU A 99 0.90 1.71 17.08
N ASN A 100 0.68 0.68 16.25
CA ASN A 100 0.62 -0.70 16.73
C ASN A 100 1.88 -1.16 17.46
N ARG A 101 3.07 -0.73 17.01
CA ARG A 101 4.31 -1.05 17.71
C ARG A 101 4.38 -0.37 19.07
N ILE A 102 3.91 0.87 19.17
CA ILE A 102 3.83 1.61 20.44
C ILE A 102 2.85 0.90 21.39
N LEU A 103 1.67 0.52 20.89
CA LEU A 103 0.68 -0.21 21.68
C LEU A 103 1.19 -1.57 22.13
N ALA A 104 1.84 -2.33 21.24
CA ALA A 104 2.40 -3.64 21.57
C ALA A 104 3.58 -3.58 22.55
N ALA A 105 4.27 -2.44 22.64
CA ALA A 105 5.34 -2.23 23.62
C ALA A 105 4.80 -2.03 25.05
N ASP A 106 3.53 -1.63 25.20
CA ASP A 106 2.88 -1.47 26.49
C ASP A 106 1.99 -2.68 26.79
N SER A 107 2.34 -3.42 27.85
CA SER A 107 1.60 -4.61 28.28
C SER A 107 0.09 -4.37 28.52
N ARG A 108 -0.31 -3.12 28.82
CA ARG A 108 -1.72 -2.75 29.03
C ARG A 108 -2.55 -2.80 27.75
N PHE A 109 -1.89 -2.70 26.59
CA PHE A 109 -2.53 -2.62 25.28
C PHE A 109 -2.20 -3.83 24.39
N TYR A 110 -1.69 -4.93 24.97
CA TYR A 110 -1.33 -6.13 24.20
C TYR A 110 -2.50 -6.68 23.35
N ASN A 111 -3.73 -6.54 23.84
CA ASN A 111 -4.96 -6.96 23.15
C ASN A 111 -5.59 -5.87 22.28
N VAL A 112 -4.89 -4.76 22.06
CA VAL A 112 -5.38 -3.63 21.26
C VAL A 112 -4.61 -3.57 19.95
N SER A 113 -5.35 -3.40 18.86
CA SER A 113 -4.80 -3.20 17.53
C SER A 113 -5.44 -1.99 16.86
N ALA A 114 -4.64 -1.26 16.10
CA ALA A 114 -5.04 -0.09 15.33
C ALA A 114 -4.76 -0.34 13.85
N SER A 115 -5.79 -0.33 13.00
CA SER A 115 -5.65 -0.53 11.56
C SER A 115 -6.11 0.69 10.80
N TYR A 116 -5.34 1.07 9.78
CA TYR A 116 -5.77 2.05 8.81
C TYR A 116 -6.75 1.42 7.83
N GLU A 117 -7.94 2.00 7.69
CA GLU A 117 -8.90 1.62 6.66
C GLU A 117 -8.99 2.73 5.60
N ALA A 118 -8.61 2.38 4.37
CA ALA A 118 -8.63 3.30 3.25
C ALA A 118 -10.08 3.74 2.92
N PRO A 119 -10.29 5.02 2.55
CA PRO A 119 -11.60 5.63 2.38
C PRO A 119 -12.40 5.16 1.15
N ALA A 120 -12.13 3.98 0.59
CA ALA A 120 -12.72 3.51 -0.67
C ALA A 120 -14.26 3.63 -0.71
N ASN A 121 -14.93 3.64 0.46
CA ASN A 121 -16.36 3.95 0.60
C ASN A 121 -16.72 4.93 1.74
N ARG A 122 -15.75 5.62 2.38
CA ARG A 122 -16.02 6.51 3.53
C ARG A 122 -15.32 7.87 3.37
N LYS A 123 -16.04 8.97 3.60
CA LYS A 123 -15.45 10.33 3.55
C LYS A 123 -14.54 10.54 4.76
N GLY A 124 -13.23 10.57 4.55
CA GLY A 124 -12.21 10.80 5.57
C GLY A 124 -11.37 9.56 5.87
N GLN A 125 -10.20 9.74 6.45
CA GLN A 125 -9.33 8.63 6.84
C GLN A 125 -9.80 8.03 8.16
N TRP A 126 -10.07 6.73 8.19
CA TRP A 126 -10.54 6.05 9.40
C TRP A 126 -9.40 5.21 9.98
N LEU A 127 -9.05 5.49 11.24
CA LEU A 127 -8.25 4.60 12.07
C LEU A 127 -9.22 3.76 12.88
N VAL A 128 -9.22 2.44 12.69
CA VAL A 128 -10.06 1.53 13.48
C VAL A 128 -9.21 0.98 14.61
N VAL A 129 -9.59 1.29 15.85
CA VAL A 129 -8.93 0.78 17.06
C VAL A 129 -9.84 -0.28 17.68
N THR A 130 -9.37 -1.52 17.69
CA THR A 130 -10.11 -2.68 18.20
C THR A 130 -9.35 -3.34 19.32
N GLY A 131 -10.05 -3.89 20.31
CA GLY A 131 -9.39 -4.68 21.35
C GLY A 131 -10.09 -4.69 22.69
N ILE A 132 -9.34 -5.11 23.69
CA ILE A 132 -9.81 -5.15 25.09
C ILE A 132 -8.77 -4.47 25.97
N VAL A 133 -9.21 -3.58 26.84
CA VAL A 133 -8.41 -2.93 27.88
C VAL A 133 -8.90 -3.33 29.27
N ALA A 134 -8.01 -3.32 30.25
CA ALA A 134 -8.32 -3.79 31.61
C ALA A 134 -9.17 -2.79 32.41
N SER A 135 -9.08 -1.49 32.11
CA SER A 135 -9.78 -0.46 32.87
C SER A 135 -10.19 0.74 32.02
N THR A 136 -11.13 1.53 32.54
CA THR A 136 -11.50 2.82 31.94
C THR A 136 -10.31 3.79 31.90
N ARG A 137 -9.40 3.73 32.88
CA ARG A 137 -8.18 4.54 32.90
C ARG A 137 -7.21 4.15 31.78
N ASP A 138 -7.14 2.87 31.45
CA ASP A 138 -6.36 2.39 30.30
C ASP A 138 -7.01 2.80 28.99
N LEU A 139 -8.35 2.81 28.91
CA LEU A 139 -9.05 3.36 27.75
C LEU A 139 -8.75 4.85 27.52
N GLU A 140 -8.72 5.65 28.58
CA GLU A 140 -8.33 7.07 28.51
C GLU A 140 -6.88 7.24 28.08
N SER A 141 -5.98 6.44 28.66
CA SER A 141 -4.55 6.43 28.28
C SER A 141 -4.36 6.05 26.81
N LEU A 142 -5.14 5.07 26.32
CA LEU A 142 -5.14 4.64 24.93
C LEU A 142 -5.59 5.78 24.00
N ARG A 143 -6.67 6.49 24.36
CA ARG A 143 -7.14 7.67 23.60
C ARG A 143 -6.06 8.74 23.51
N GLU A 144 -5.40 9.06 24.61
CA GLU A 144 -4.33 10.07 24.64
C GLU A 144 -3.11 9.68 23.79
N ILE A 145 -2.80 8.38 23.67
CA ILE A 145 -1.74 7.89 22.78
C ILE A 145 -2.14 8.05 21.32
N VAL A 146 -3.37 7.67 20.97
CA VAL A 146 -3.88 7.75 19.59
C VAL A 146 -4.00 9.19 19.12
N ASP A 147 -4.53 10.08 19.97
CA ASP A 147 -4.72 11.51 19.66
C ASP A 147 -3.38 12.25 19.49
N ARG A 148 -2.32 11.80 20.17
CA ARG A 148 -0.96 12.35 20.00
C ARG A 148 -0.22 11.86 18.76
N ALA A 149 -0.61 10.72 18.21
CA ALA A 149 0.14 10.10 17.13
C ALA A 149 -0.04 10.81 15.79
N ASP A 150 -1.26 11.24 15.48
CA ASP A 150 -1.62 11.95 14.24
C ASP A 150 -3.06 12.48 14.36
N ASP A 151 -3.47 13.36 13.44
CA ASP A 151 -4.87 13.78 13.32
C ASP A 151 -5.70 12.68 12.63
N TRP A 152 -6.09 11.67 13.42
CA TRP A 152 -6.91 10.55 12.99
C TRP A 152 -8.39 10.81 13.22
N ARG A 153 -9.24 10.40 12.28
CA ARG A 153 -10.64 10.11 12.64
C ARG A 153 -10.71 8.67 13.09
N VAL A 154 -11.01 8.47 14.37
CA VAL A 154 -10.89 7.15 15.01
C VAL A 154 -12.27 6.51 15.19
N GLU A 155 -12.39 5.26 14.77
CA GLU A 155 -13.49 4.37 15.14
C GLU A 155 -13.05 3.48 16.28
N TRP A 156 -13.73 3.61 17.42
CA TRP A 156 -13.41 2.89 18.66
C TRP A 156 -14.27 1.64 18.78
N SER A 157 -13.64 0.48 18.69
CA SER A 157 -14.22 -0.84 18.95
C SER A 157 -13.45 -1.52 20.07
N VAL A 158 -13.30 -0.82 21.19
CA VAL A 158 -12.54 -1.27 22.37
C VAL A 158 -13.49 -1.58 23.50
N LEU A 159 -13.36 -2.78 24.07
CA LEU A 159 -14.11 -3.22 25.23
C LEU A 159 -13.28 -3.01 26.50
N VAL A 160 -13.94 -2.60 27.59
CA VAL A 160 -13.32 -2.59 28.91
C VAL A 160 -13.67 -3.91 29.59
N SER A 161 -12.65 -4.71 29.90
CA SER A 161 -12.81 -5.92 30.69
C SER A 161 -13.06 -5.51 32.13
N GLU A 162 -14.32 -5.33 32.51
CA GLU A 162 -14.67 -5.29 33.93
C GLU A 162 -14.28 -6.65 34.52
N GLU A 163 -13.18 -6.71 35.29
CA GLU A 163 -12.95 -7.80 36.22
C GLU A 163 -14.16 -7.86 37.14
N SER A 164 -15.08 -8.76 36.77
CA SER A 164 -15.98 -9.49 37.65
C SER A 164 -16.05 -8.93 39.07
N LYS A 165 -16.98 -7.99 39.30
CA LYS A 165 -17.84 -8.06 40.48
C LYS A 165 -18.64 -9.38 40.42
N VAL A 166 -17.96 -10.51 40.55
CA VAL A 166 -18.59 -11.83 40.69
C VAL A 166 -18.20 -12.34 42.07
N LYS A 167 -19.13 -12.09 42.99
CA LYS A 167 -19.33 -12.71 44.31
C LYS A 167 -18.28 -12.33 45.36
N SER A 168 -18.63 -11.41 46.25
CA SER A 168 -19.44 -11.65 47.47
C SER A 168 -18.51 -11.80 48.65
#